data_AF-X1FB23-F1
#
_entry.id   AF-X1FB23-F1
#
_cell.length_a   1.000
_cell.length_b   1.000
_cell.length_c   1.000
_cell.angle_alpha   90.00
_cell.angle_beta   90.00
_cell.angle_gamma   90.00
#
_symmetry.space_group_name_H-M   'P 1'
#
loop_
_entity.id
_entity.type
_entity.pdbx_description
1 polymer ?
#
loop_
_entity_poly.entity_id
_entity_poly.type
_entity_poly.pdbx_seq_one_letter_code
_entity_poly.pdbx_strand_id
1 'polypeptide(L)'
;DSSGKYKKDQNGDPIQRRDKYGELEFHPKDVPYFVCPSEVKKMFEDEPVELDIAFPLSGLDENGLPDVGGLFPQAYKYYGKSRGLKCVGDGETAMKANEKGVFEEVECPCDKFGQKDGCSKRASLFFFIPKISMGGIYVIDSGSYNTMVDVQSGIYLALELLKDPITEEYNSITMLPFKLRRMQKETQHEGRKDKHWPLTCDCGEELKF
;
A
#
# COMPACT_ATOMS: atom_id res chain seq x y z
N ASP A 1 16.14 20.21 2.46
CA ASP A 1 15.07 21.24 2.26
C ASP A 1 15.14 22.23 3.42
N SER A 2 14.38 23.35 3.36
CA SER A 2 14.31 24.37 4.41
C SER A 2 13.78 23.85 5.77
N SER A 3 13.31 22.59 5.80
CA SER A 3 12.90 21.85 7.00
C SER A 3 13.93 20.80 7.47
N GLY A 4 15.09 20.67 6.81
CA GLY A 4 16.18 19.76 7.20
C GLY A 4 15.90 18.26 7.02
N LYS A 5 14.80 17.88 6.35
CA LYS A 5 14.30 16.50 6.23
C LYS A 5 15.09 15.67 5.22
N TYR A 6 15.65 16.30 4.18
CA TYR A 6 16.48 15.66 3.16
C TYR A 6 17.78 16.44 2.90
N LYS A 7 18.92 15.74 2.97
CA LYS A 7 20.21 16.27 2.48
C LYS A 7 20.16 16.31 0.95
N LYS A 8 20.77 17.33 0.34
CA LYS A 8 20.84 17.47 -1.11
C LYS A 8 22.28 17.40 -1.59
N ASP A 9 22.52 16.88 -2.78
CA ASP A 9 23.83 16.88 -3.39
C ASP A 9 24.14 18.27 -4.00
N GLN A 10 25.32 18.38 -4.61
CA GLN A 10 25.79 19.60 -5.27
C GLN A 10 24.91 20.06 -6.46
N ASN A 11 24.04 19.19 -6.98
CA ASN A 11 23.10 19.47 -8.06
C ASN A 11 21.70 19.81 -7.52
N GLY A 12 21.47 19.71 -6.21
CA GLY A 12 20.19 20.00 -5.58
C GLY A 12 19.25 18.80 -5.47
N ASP A 13 19.71 17.60 -5.84
CA ASP A 13 18.96 16.35 -5.80
C ASP A 13 18.99 15.76 -4.37
N PRO A 14 17.90 15.16 -3.88
CA PRO A 14 17.89 14.53 -2.56
C PRO A 14 18.90 13.39 -2.46
N ILE A 15 19.87 13.51 -1.55
CA ILE A 15 20.79 12.43 -1.17
C ILE A 15 19.97 11.36 -0.46
N GLN A 16 19.79 10.23 -1.15
CA GLN A 16 19.22 9.03 -0.55
C GLN A 16 20.18 8.51 0.52
N ARG A 17 19.65 8.34 1.73
CA ARG A 17 20.39 7.70 2.82
C ARG A 17 20.72 6.27 2.42
N ARG A 18 21.87 5.78 2.87
CA ARG A 18 22.20 4.37 2.71
C ARG A 18 21.88 3.64 4.01
N ASP A 19 21.37 2.42 3.90
CA ASP A 19 21.13 1.55 5.03
C ASP A 19 22.46 1.07 5.65
N LYS A 20 22.39 0.24 6.70
CA LYS A 20 23.58 -0.29 7.39
C LYS A 20 24.44 -1.22 6.52
N TYR A 21 23.98 -1.61 5.34
CA TYR A 21 24.69 -2.44 4.36
C TYR A 21 25.25 -1.60 3.21
N GLY A 22 25.04 -0.28 3.21
CA GLY A 22 25.50 0.62 2.16
C GLY A 22 24.58 0.67 0.94
N GLU A 23 23.41 0.01 0.98
CA GLU A 23 22.39 0.08 -0.06
C GLU A 23 21.51 1.32 0.11
N LEU A 24 20.89 1.84 -0.95
CA LEU A 24 19.99 3.00 -0.83
C LEU A 24 18.78 2.63 0.04
N GLU A 25 18.52 3.42 1.09
CA GLU A 25 17.34 3.26 1.95
C GLU A 25 16.07 3.30 1.07
N PHE A 26 15.24 2.27 1.23
CA PHE A 26 13.94 2.15 0.58
C PHE A 26 13.01 3.27 1.06
N HIS A 27 12.81 4.29 0.23
CA HIS A 27 11.80 5.34 0.45
C HIS A 27 10.72 5.25 -0.63
N PRO A 28 9.43 5.22 -0.26
CA PRO A 28 8.34 5.27 -1.23
C PRO A 28 8.48 6.52 -2.12
N LYS A 29 8.52 6.30 -3.43
CA LYS A 29 8.51 7.35 -4.45
C LYS A 29 7.29 7.18 -5.34
N ASP A 30 6.73 8.30 -5.78
CA ASP A 30 5.69 8.33 -6.80
C ASP A 30 6.37 8.34 -8.18
N VAL A 31 6.72 7.14 -8.65
CA VAL A 31 7.46 6.87 -9.89
C VAL A 31 6.72 5.82 -10.72
N PRO A 32 6.95 5.74 -12.05
CA PRO A 32 6.22 4.83 -12.93
C PRO A 32 6.51 3.34 -12.72
N TYR A 33 7.46 2.98 -11.84
CA TYR A 33 7.88 1.61 -11.59
C TYR A 33 7.87 1.29 -10.09
N PHE A 34 7.97 0.00 -9.76
CA PHE A 34 8.14 -0.46 -8.40
C PHE A 34 9.60 -0.28 -7.98
N VAL A 35 9.80 0.50 -6.91
CA VAL A 35 11.07 0.45 -6.18
C VAL A 35 11.05 -0.88 -5.44
N CYS A 36 11.96 -1.78 -5.79
CA CYS A 36 11.99 -3.17 -5.32
C CYS A 36 13.24 -3.46 -4.49
N PRO A 37 13.16 -4.37 -3.49
CA PRO A 37 14.35 -4.88 -2.82
C PRO A 37 15.18 -5.76 -3.77
N SER A 38 16.43 -6.02 -3.38
CA SER A 38 17.45 -6.63 -4.24
C SER A 38 17.07 -8.04 -4.74
N GLU A 39 16.35 -8.82 -3.94
CA GLU A 39 15.84 -10.15 -4.33
C GLU A 39 14.75 -10.08 -5.41
N VAL A 40 13.92 -9.04 -5.41
CA VAL A 40 12.91 -8.82 -6.44
C VAL A 40 13.57 -8.32 -7.72
N LYS A 41 14.53 -7.39 -7.63
CA LYS A 41 15.32 -6.91 -8.79
C LYS A 41 16.15 -7.97 -9.49
N LYS A 42 16.48 -9.08 -8.83
CA LYS A 42 17.16 -10.21 -9.49
C LYS A 42 16.24 -11.01 -10.40
N MET A 43 14.94 -10.94 -10.14
CA MET A 43 13.91 -11.73 -10.84
C MET A 43 13.12 -10.89 -11.84
N PHE A 44 12.99 -9.60 -11.59
CA PHE A 44 12.34 -8.61 -12.45
C PHE A 44 13.41 -7.65 -13.00
N GLU A 45 13.13 -6.95 -14.10
CA GLU A 45 14.01 -5.89 -14.62
C GLU A 45 14.25 -4.78 -13.56
N ASP A 46 15.23 -3.89 -13.79
CA ASP A 46 15.63 -2.87 -12.81
C ASP A 46 14.48 -1.91 -12.40
N GLU A 47 13.54 -1.66 -13.30
CA GLU A 47 12.40 -0.75 -13.12
C GLU A 47 11.08 -1.42 -13.55
N PRO A 48 10.59 -2.44 -12.81
CA PRO A 48 9.40 -3.15 -13.22
C PRO A 48 8.17 -2.26 -13.05
N VAL A 49 7.32 -2.17 -14.07
CA VAL A 49 6.04 -1.44 -14.03
C VAL A 49 4.86 -2.34 -13.63
N GLU A 50 5.10 -3.65 -13.61
CA GLU A 50 4.15 -4.72 -13.33
C GLU A 50 4.81 -5.76 -12.41
N LEU A 51 4.05 -6.30 -11.45
CA LEU A 51 4.46 -7.42 -10.61
C LEU A 51 3.38 -8.51 -10.65
N ASP A 52 3.81 -9.75 -10.91
CA ASP A 52 2.98 -10.94 -10.68
C ASP A 52 2.98 -11.24 -9.19
N ILE A 53 1.79 -11.22 -8.59
CA ILE A 53 1.59 -11.41 -7.17
C ILE A 53 0.53 -12.47 -6.89
N ALA A 54 0.42 -12.87 -5.63
CA ALA A 54 -0.71 -13.62 -5.12
C ALA A 54 -1.03 -13.21 -3.69
N PHE A 55 -2.26 -13.42 -3.25
CA PHE A 55 -2.68 -13.02 -1.90
C PHE A 55 -2.46 -14.13 -0.86
N PRO A 56 -2.03 -13.76 0.37
CA PRO A 56 -1.79 -14.71 1.46
C PRO A 56 -3.06 -15.17 2.19
N LEU A 57 -4.18 -14.45 2.03
CA LEU A 57 -5.46 -14.72 2.68
C LEU A 57 -6.59 -14.82 1.65
N SER A 58 -7.73 -15.37 2.08
CA SER A 58 -8.87 -15.68 1.21
C SER A 58 -9.60 -14.48 0.66
N GLY A 59 -9.47 -13.32 1.29
CA GLY A 59 -10.34 -12.17 1.02
C GLY A 59 -11.78 -12.37 1.50
N LEU A 60 -12.02 -13.37 2.36
CA LEU A 60 -13.32 -13.70 2.93
C LEU A 60 -13.27 -13.66 4.47
N ASP A 61 -14.36 -13.25 5.10
CA ASP A 61 -14.56 -13.32 6.55
C ASP A 61 -14.97 -14.73 7.01
N GLU A 62 -15.24 -14.88 8.31
CA GLU A 62 -15.67 -16.13 8.94
C GLU A 62 -17.03 -16.66 8.43
N ASN A 63 -17.82 -15.81 7.78
CA ASN A 63 -19.13 -16.14 7.20
C ASN A 63 -19.05 -16.37 5.68
N GLY A 64 -17.84 -16.33 5.08
CA GLY A 64 -17.65 -16.48 3.64
C GLY A 64 -18.02 -15.23 2.83
N LEU A 65 -18.14 -14.07 3.46
CA LEU A 65 -18.41 -12.80 2.79
C LEU A 65 -17.11 -12.05 2.47
N PRO A 66 -17.05 -11.26 1.38
CA PRO A 66 -15.88 -10.47 1.02
C PRO A 66 -15.37 -9.54 2.14
N ASP A 67 -14.17 -9.81 2.64
CA ASP A 67 -13.44 -8.95 3.55
C ASP A 67 -11.99 -8.75 3.08
N VAL A 68 -11.72 -7.54 2.60
CA VAL A 68 -10.40 -7.13 2.14
C VAL A 68 -9.52 -6.59 3.28
N GLY A 69 -10.06 -6.42 4.49
CA GLY A 69 -9.36 -5.84 5.63
C GLY A 69 -8.11 -6.61 6.05
N GLY A 70 -8.09 -7.93 5.88
CA GLY A 70 -6.89 -8.76 6.11
C GLY A 70 -5.80 -8.61 5.05
N LEU A 71 -6.18 -8.30 3.80
CA LEU A 71 -5.26 -8.17 2.66
C LEU A 71 -4.75 -6.76 2.45
N PHE A 72 -5.62 -5.78 2.68
CA PHE A 72 -5.38 -4.37 2.41
C PHE A 72 -5.99 -3.48 3.51
N PRO A 73 -5.57 -3.64 4.78
CA PRO A 73 -6.07 -2.83 5.87
C PRO A 73 -5.82 -1.34 5.62
N GLN A 74 -6.84 -0.54 5.89
CA GLN A 74 -6.80 0.91 5.81
C GLN A 74 -7.10 1.49 7.18
N ALA A 75 -6.28 2.43 7.64
CA ALA A 75 -6.44 3.09 8.92
C ALA A 75 -5.98 4.55 8.86
N TYR A 76 -6.49 5.38 9.76
CA TYR A 76 -5.95 6.70 10.01
C TYR A 76 -4.68 6.58 10.85
N LYS A 77 -3.54 6.97 10.29
CA LYS A 77 -2.24 6.88 10.97
C LYS A 77 -1.63 8.27 11.12
N TYR A 78 -1.12 8.56 12.31
CA TYR A 78 -0.29 9.73 12.59
C TYR A 78 1.13 9.28 12.96
N TYR A 79 2.11 9.81 12.24
CA TYR A 79 3.52 9.57 12.50
C TYR A 79 4.16 10.83 13.09
N GLY A 80 4.91 10.68 14.16
CA GLY A 80 5.62 11.80 14.79
C GLY A 80 6.82 12.28 13.95
N LYS A 81 7.43 13.40 14.36
CA LYS A 81 8.62 13.97 13.69
C LYS A 81 9.80 12.98 13.57
N SER A 82 9.93 12.04 14.51
CA SER A 82 10.95 10.98 14.51
C SER A 82 10.52 9.70 13.76
N ARG A 83 9.48 9.76 12.90
CA ARG A 83 8.95 8.65 12.08
C ARG A 83 8.33 7.47 12.85
N GLY A 84 8.24 7.52 14.18
CA GLY A 84 7.49 6.53 14.96
C GLY A 84 5.98 6.71 14.81
N LEU A 85 5.23 5.60 14.77
CA LEU A 85 3.77 5.61 14.85
C LEU A 85 3.35 6.22 16.19
N LYS A 86 2.46 7.22 16.14
CA LYS A 86 1.94 7.92 17.32
C LYS A 86 0.45 7.72 17.53
N CYS A 87 -0.28 7.40 16.47
CA CYS A 87 -1.71 7.13 16.52
C CYS A 87 -2.10 6.19 15.38
N VAL A 88 -3.00 5.25 15.66
CA VAL A 88 -3.71 4.44 14.67
C VAL A 88 -5.19 4.40 15.05
N GLY A 89 -6.07 4.69 14.11
CA GLY A 89 -7.52 4.71 14.35
C GLY A 89 -8.34 4.34 13.12
N ASP A 90 -9.62 4.12 13.34
CA ASP A 90 -10.60 3.68 12.34
C ASP A 90 -11.53 4.81 11.85
N GLY A 91 -11.55 5.94 12.56
CA GLY A 91 -12.45 7.06 12.27
C GLY A 91 -13.53 7.29 13.30
N GLU A 92 -13.62 6.44 14.31
CA GLU A 92 -14.45 6.59 15.51
C GLU A 92 -13.55 6.61 16.75
N THR A 93 -12.62 5.66 16.84
CA THR A 93 -11.65 5.55 17.94
C THR A 93 -10.23 5.42 17.41
N ALA A 94 -9.25 5.68 18.28
CA ALA A 94 -7.85 5.52 17.95
C ALA A 94 -7.02 5.13 19.18
N MET A 95 -5.99 4.34 18.95
CA MET A 95 -4.94 4.07 19.94
C MET A 95 -3.82 5.08 19.73
N LYS A 96 -3.63 5.98 20.70
CA LYS A 96 -2.63 7.06 20.66
C LYS A 96 -1.56 6.86 21.73
N ALA A 97 -0.29 6.97 21.33
CA ALA A 97 0.84 6.92 22.25
C ALA A 97 0.92 8.21 23.09
N ASN A 98 0.88 8.07 24.42
CA ASN A 98 1.14 9.14 25.37
C ASN A 98 2.65 9.48 25.44
N GLU A 99 3.04 10.40 26.33
CA GLU A 99 4.44 10.83 26.49
C GLU A 99 5.38 9.70 26.93
N LYS A 100 4.84 8.69 27.61
CA LYS A 100 5.58 7.49 28.06
C LYS A 100 5.61 6.40 26.98
N GLY A 101 4.98 6.61 25.83
CA GLY A 101 4.88 5.63 24.73
C GLY A 101 3.83 4.54 24.94
N VAL A 102 2.98 4.66 25.96
CA VAL A 102 1.85 3.74 26.19
C VAL A 102 0.67 4.18 25.32
N PHE A 103 0.04 3.23 24.65
CA PHE A 103 -1.11 3.49 23.79
C PHE A 103 -2.41 3.51 24.60
N GLU A 104 -3.15 4.60 24.46
CA GLU A 104 -4.44 4.84 25.13
C GLU A 104 -5.52 5.12 24.07
N GLU A 105 -6.75 4.72 24.35
CA GLU A 105 -7.90 4.94 23.48
C GLU A 105 -8.33 6.42 23.53
N VAL A 106 -8.57 7.02 22.35
CA VAL A 106 -9.03 8.40 22.17
C VAL A 106 -10.04 8.48 21.02
N GLU A 107 -10.80 9.57 20.96
CA GLU A 107 -11.71 9.82 19.84
C GLU A 107 -10.95 10.05 18.51
N CYS A 108 -11.55 9.56 17.42
CA CYS A 108 -11.08 9.71 16.04
C CYS A 108 -12.25 10.22 15.16
N PRO A 109 -12.02 11.05 14.12
CA PRO A 109 -10.75 11.64 13.70
C PRO A 109 -10.25 12.73 14.66
N CYS A 110 -8.93 12.91 14.72
CA CYS A 110 -8.33 13.99 15.51
C CYS A 110 -8.27 15.30 14.72
N ASP A 111 -8.04 16.41 15.44
CA ASP A 111 -7.82 17.76 14.92
C ASP A 111 -6.72 17.85 13.83
N LYS A 112 -5.77 16.92 13.85
CA LYS A 112 -4.67 16.83 12.87
C LYS A 112 -5.02 16.09 11.59
N PHE A 113 -6.21 15.53 11.46
CA PHE A 113 -6.61 14.83 10.25
C PHE A 113 -6.62 15.76 9.03
N GLY A 114 -6.02 15.32 7.93
CA GLY A 114 -5.95 16.08 6.68
C GLY A 114 -4.95 17.24 6.66
N GLN A 115 -4.26 17.52 7.76
CA GLN A 115 -3.20 18.53 7.79
C GLN A 115 -1.93 18.01 7.07
N LYS A 116 -1.15 18.92 6.48
CA LYS A 116 0.03 18.61 5.65
C LYS A 116 1.05 17.66 6.28
N ASP A 117 1.27 17.76 7.59
CA ASP A 117 2.15 16.88 8.38
C ASP A 117 1.37 16.17 9.51
N GLY A 118 0.06 16.01 9.31
CA GLY A 118 -0.89 15.51 10.31
C GLY A 118 -1.27 14.05 10.13
N CYS A 119 -2.42 13.70 10.71
CA CYS A 119 -3.01 12.38 10.57
C CYS A 119 -3.52 12.20 9.14
N SER A 120 -3.26 11.03 8.55
CA SER A 120 -3.64 10.72 7.17
C SER A 120 -4.15 9.29 7.05
N LYS A 121 -5.04 9.05 6.10
CA LYS A 121 -5.44 7.68 5.75
C LYS A 121 -4.25 6.96 5.12
N ARG A 122 -4.00 5.73 5.56
CA ARG A 122 -2.92 4.87 5.08
C ARG A 122 -3.45 3.47 4.88
N ALA A 123 -3.01 2.84 3.80
CA ALA A 123 -3.32 1.47 3.47
C ALA A 123 -2.02 0.68 3.30
N SER A 124 -2.04 -0.59 3.71
CA SER A 124 -0.89 -1.48 3.63
C SER A 124 -1.32 -2.75 2.90
N LEU A 125 -0.86 -2.97 1.67
CA LEU A 125 -1.23 -4.14 0.86
C LEU A 125 -0.25 -5.28 1.11
N PHE A 126 -0.74 -6.44 1.55
CA PHE A 126 0.05 -7.63 1.81
C PHE A 126 -0.06 -8.63 0.66
N PHE A 127 1.07 -9.09 0.12
CA PHE A 127 1.08 -10.03 -1.00
C PHE A 127 2.35 -10.89 -1.04
N PHE A 128 2.27 -11.99 -1.78
CA PHE A 128 3.41 -12.81 -2.19
C PHE A 128 3.81 -12.47 -3.62
N ILE A 129 5.08 -12.70 -3.94
CA ILE A 129 5.57 -12.76 -5.32
C ILE A 129 5.91 -14.23 -5.59
N PRO A 130 5.02 -15.02 -6.23
CA PRO A 130 5.17 -16.48 -6.34
C PRO A 130 6.49 -16.93 -6.98
N LYS A 131 7.05 -16.12 -7.89
CA LYS A 131 8.34 -16.39 -8.55
C LYS A 131 9.54 -16.37 -7.60
N ILE A 132 9.40 -15.87 -6.37
CA ILE A 132 10.47 -15.77 -5.39
C ILE A 132 10.19 -16.77 -4.26
N SER A 133 10.77 -17.98 -4.36
CA SER A 133 10.44 -19.12 -3.48
C SER A 133 10.80 -18.93 -1.99
N MET A 134 11.51 -17.85 -1.63
CA MET A 134 11.94 -17.52 -0.26
C MET A 134 11.60 -16.08 0.15
N GLY A 135 10.75 -15.39 -0.62
CA GLY A 135 10.56 -13.93 -0.51
C GLY A 135 9.74 -13.43 0.68
N GLY A 136 9.03 -14.33 1.39
CA GLY A 136 8.13 -13.93 2.47
C GLY A 136 6.97 -13.05 1.98
N ILE A 137 6.31 -12.36 2.92
CA ILE A 137 5.22 -11.41 2.64
C ILE A 137 5.81 -10.05 2.33
N TYR A 138 5.45 -9.49 1.18
CA TYR A 138 5.78 -8.11 0.80
C TYR A 138 4.64 -7.17 1.17
N VAL A 139 5.00 -5.92 1.46
CA VAL A 139 4.04 -4.88 1.84
C VAL A 139 4.26 -3.63 1.00
N ILE A 140 3.17 -3.10 0.43
CA ILE A 140 3.16 -1.76 -0.15
C ILE A 140 2.29 -0.84 0.71
N ASP A 141 2.91 0.17 1.30
CA ASP A 141 2.21 1.24 1.98
C ASP A 141 1.82 2.36 1.00
N SER A 142 0.56 2.77 1.03
CA SER A 142 0.05 3.89 0.25
C SER A 142 -0.78 4.85 1.10
N GLY A 143 -0.60 6.15 0.86
CA GLY A 143 -1.50 7.21 1.33
C GLY A 143 -2.39 7.77 0.22
N SER A 144 -2.32 7.23 -0.99
CA SER A 144 -3.08 7.72 -2.14
C SER A 144 -4.49 7.15 -2.12
N TYR A 145 -5.49 8.04 -2.12
CA TYR A 145 -6.89 7.65 -2.23
C TYR A 145 -7.16 6.84 -3.51
N ASN A 146 -6.61 7.26 -4.65
CA ASN A 146 -6.78 6.54 -5.92
C ASN A 146 -6.24 5.11 -5.84
N THR A 147 -5.07 4.91 -5.23
CA THR A 147 -4.53 3.56 -4.98
C THR A 147 -5.45 2.75 -4.07
N MET A 148 -5.98 3.35 -3.01
CA MET A 148 -6.89 2.65 -2.11
C MET A 148 -8.13 2.15 -2.86
N VAL A 149 -8.74 3.02 -3.67
CA VAL A 149 -9.92 2.68 -4.47
C VAL A 149 -9.58 1.63 -5.53
N ASP A 150 -8.55 1.87 -6.35
CA ASP A 150 -8.22 1.00 -7.49
C ASP A 150 -7.86 -0.43 -7.04
N VAL A 151 -7.04 -0.57 -6.00
CA VAL A 151 -6.65 -1.89 -5.47
C VAL A 151 -7.85 -2.59 -4.85
N GLN A 152 -8.63 -1.87 -4.03
CA GLN A 152 -9.80 -2.45 -3.37
C GLN A 152 -10.84 -2.91 -4.40
N SER A 153 -11.17 -2.06 -5.38
CA SER A 153 -12.09 -2.40 -6.46
C SER A 153 -11.63 -3.61 -7.27
N GLY A 154 -10.33 -3.73 -7.56
CA GLY A 154 -9.78 -4.90 -8.25
C GLY A 154 -9.94 -6.21 -7.48
N ILE A 155 -9.71 -6.17 -6.16
CA ILE A 155 -9.89 -7.34 -5.29
C ILE A 155 -11.38 -7.73 -5.21
N TYR A 156 -12.28 -6.77 -5.00
CA TYR A 156 -13.72 -7.04 -4.97
C TYR A 156 -14.25 -7.58 -6.29
N LEU A 157 -13.78 -7.02 -7.43
CA LEU A 157 -14.15 -7.55 -8.74
C LEU A 157 -13.72 -9.01 -8.90
N ALA A 158 -12.52 -9.37 -8.46
CA ALA A 158 -12.05 -10.75 -8.51
C ALA A 158 -12.93 -11.68 -7.65
N LEU A 159 -13.29 -11.26 -6.43
CA LEU A 159 -14.19 -12.02 -5.56
C LEU A 159 -15.58 -12.20 -6.20
N GLU A 160 -16.13 -11.14 -6.80
CA GLU A 160 -17.42 -11.20 -7.50
C GLU A 160 -17.38 -12.15 -8.70
N LEU A 161 -16.29 -12.14 -9.49
CA LEU A 161 -16.11 -13.06 -10.61
C LEU A 161 -15.97 -14.52 -10.17
N LEU A 162 -15.54 -14.75 -8.93
CA LEU A 162 -15.37 -16.06 -8.32
C LEU A 162 -16.61 -16.48 -7.50
N LYS A 163 -17.67 -15.68 -7.48
CA LYS A 163 -18.92 -16.04 -6.82
C LYS A 163 -19.59 -17.18 -7.58
N ASP A 164 -19.93 -18.25 -6.88
CA ASP A 164 -20.64 -19.39 -7.45
C ASP A 164 -22.05 -18.94 -7.90
N PRO A 165 -22.44 -19.12 -9.17
CA PRO A 165 -23.72 -18.63 -9.68
C PRO A 165 -24.93 -19.43 -9.20
N ILE A 166 -24.73 -20.60 -8.59
CA ILE A 166 -25.79 -21.50 -8.10
C ILE A 166 -25.94 -21.34 -6.59
N THR A 167 -24.85 -21.41 -5.83
CA THR A 167 -24.89 -21.29 -4.36
C THR A 167 -24.85 -19.84 -3.88
N GLU A 168 -24.43 -18.91 -4.74
CA GLU A 168 -24.14 -17.51 -4.42
C GLU A 168 -23.00 -17.32 -3.40
N GLU A 169 -22.21 -18.37 -3.14
CA GLU A 169 -21.09 -18.31 -2.22
C GLU A 169 -19.84 -17.75 -2.91
N TYR A 170 -19.06 -16.97 -2.18
CA TYR A 170 -17.78 -16.46 -2.69
C TYR A 170 -16.69 -17.50 -2.53
N ASN A 171 -15.85 -17.64 -3.57
CA ASN A 171 -14.65 -18.47 -3.50
C ASN A 171 -13.42 -17.65 -3.08
N SER A 172 -12.48 -18.34 -2.43
CA SER A 172 -11.23 -17.76 -1.96
C SER A 172 -10.32 -17.27 -3.09
N ILE A 173 -9.70 -16.10 -2.90
CA ILE A 173 -8.65 -15.57 -3.81
C ILE A 173 -7.22 -15.91 -3.37
N THR A 174 -7.04 -16.71 -2.32
CA THR A 174 -5.70 -17.10 -1.84
C THR A 174 -4.91 -17.77 -2.96
N MET A 175 -3.64 -17.40 -3.13
CA MET A 175 -2.72 -17.96 -4.13
C MET A 175 -3.15 -17.82 -5.60
N LEU A 176 -4.30 -17.20 -5.91
CA LEU A 176 -4.66 -16.90 -7.29
C LEU A 176 -3.72 -15.85 -7.87
N PRO A 177 -3.41 -15.92 -9.18
CA PRO A 177 -2.51 -14.97 -9.81
C PRO A 177 -3.18 -13.60 -9.95
N PHE A 178 -2.52 -12.58 -9.42
CA PHE A 178 -2.89 -11.18 -9.60
C PHE A 178 -1.73 -10.41 -10.20
N LYS A 179 -2.05 -9.28 -10.82
CA LYS A 179 -1.08 -8.34 -11.37
C LYS A 179 -1.22 -7.00 -10.67
N LEU A 180 -0.11 -6.52 -10.11
CA LEU A 180 0.00 -5.15 -9.63
C LEU A 180 0.66 -4.28 -10.70
N ARG A 181 0.08 -3.11 -10.99
CA ARG A 181 0.60 -2.20 -12.02
C ARG A 181 0.70 -0.77 -11.50
N ARG A 182 1.73 -0.05 -11.95
CA ARG A 182 1.81 1.41 -11.84
C ARG A 182 1.18 2.03 -13.08
N MET A 183 0.01 2.66 -12.93
CA MET A 183 -0.68 3.30 -14.06
C MET A 183 -0.68 4.81 -13.92
N GLN A 184 -0.35 5.53 -15.00
CA GLN A 184 -0.41 6.99 -14.98
C GLN A 184 -1.86 7.45 -14.88
N LYS A 185 -2.18 8.30 -13.91
CA LYS A 185 -3.43 9.06 -13.89
C LYS A 185 -3.12 10.55 -13.86
N GLU A 186 -3.79 11.30 -14.73
CA GLU A 186 -3.78 12.76 -14.65
C GLU A 186 -4.83 13.19 -13.63
N THR A 187 -4.41 13.89 -12.59
CA THR A 187 -5.33 14.54 -11.66
C THR A 187 -5.29 16.04 -11.89
N GLN A 188 -6.47 16.65 -11.94
CA GLN A 188 -6.62 18.09 -12.06
C GLN A 188 -7.03 18.64 -10.69
N HIS A 189 -6.11 19.33 -10.02
CA HIS A 189 -6.38 19.98 -8.74
C HIS A 189 -6.04 21.46 -8.89
N GLU A 190 -7.00 22.35 -8.66
CA GLU A 190 -6.84 23.82 -8.73
C GLU A 190 -6.18 24.34 -10.03
N GLY A 191 -6.50 23.73 -11.18
CA GLY A 191 -5.96 24.14 -12.49
C GLY A 191 -4.53 23.65 -12.78
N ARG A 192 -3.88 22.97 -11.83
CA ARG A 192 -2.58 22.31 -12.02
C ARG A 192 -2.82 20.86 -12.46
N LYS A 193 -2.17 20.46 -13.55
CA LYS A 193 -2.12 19.06 -13.99
C LYS A 193 -0.94 18.40 -13.30
N ASP A 194 -1.23 17.54 -12.33
CA ASP A 194 -0.22 16.72 -11.67
C ASP A 194 -0.36 15.27 -12.16
N LYS A 195 0.78 14.67 -12.49
CA LYS A 195 0.87 13.26 -12.91
C LYS A 195 1.17 12.41 -11.69
N HIS A 196 0.30 11.44 -11.43
CA HIS A 196 0.50 10.46 -10.37
C HIS A 196 0.54 9.05 -10.96
N TRP A 197 1.20 8.14 -10.25
CA TRP A 197 1.31 6.72 -10.63
C TRP A 197 0.64 5.82 -9.59
N PRO A 198 -0.71 5.88 -9.44
CA PRO A 198 -1.42 4.98 -8.56
C PRO A 198 -1.18 3.52 -8.91
N LEU A 199 -1.23 2.70 -7.87
CA LEU A 199 -1.22 1.24 -7.96
C LEU A 199 -2.61 0.74 -8.35
N THR A 200 -2.68 -0.15 -9.34
CA THR A 200 -3.87 -0.95 -9.64
C THR A 200 -3.60 -2.43 -9.38
N CYS A 201 -4.67 -3.20 -9.15
CA CYS A 201 -4.63 -4.63 -8.90
C CYS A 201 -5.68 -5.30 -9.78
N ASP A 202 -5.27 -6.30 -10.55
CA ASP A 202 -6.15 -6.98 -11.50
C ASP A 202 -5.93 -8.50 -11.38
N CYS A 203 -7.01 -9.28 -11.41
CA CYS A 203 -6.91 -10.74 -11.42
C CYS A 203 -6.38 -11.21 -12.79
N GLY A 204 -5.40 -12.11 -12.81
CA GLY A 204 -4.73 -12.52 -14.05
C GLY A 204 -5.67 -13.25 -15.01
N GLU A 205 -5.48 -13.02 -16.32
CA GLU A 205 -6.27 -13.61 -17.41
C GLU A 205 -6.19 -15.15 -17.53
N GLU A 206 -5.39 -15.83 -16.69
CA GLU A 206 -5.20 -17.28 -16.74
C GLU A 206 -6.27 -18.08 -15.98
N LEU A 207 -7.27 -17.43 -15.37
CA LEU A 207 -8.44 -18.10 -14.81
C LEU A 207 -9.34 -18.61 -15.93
N LYS A 208 -8.95 -19.73 -16.54
CA LYS A 208 -9.85 -20.52 -17.38
C LYS A 208 -10.83 -21.24 -16.46
N PHE A 209 -12.05 -20.70 -16.40
CA PHE A 209 -13.22 -21.38 -15.84
C PHE A 209 -13.70 -22.50 -16.76
#